data_AF-A0A381S888-F1
#
_entry.id   AF-A0A381S888-F1
#
_cell.length_a   1.000
_cell.length_b   1.000
_cell.length_c   1.000
_cell.angle_alpha   90.00
_cell.angle_beta   90.00
_cell.angle_gamma   90.00
#
_symmetry.space_group_name_H-M   'P 1'
#
loop_
_entity.id
_entity.type
_entity.pdbx_description
1 polymer ?
#
loop_
_entity_poly.entity_id
_entity_poly.type
_entity_poly.pdbx_seq_one_letter_code
_entity_poly.pdbx_strand_id
1 'polypeptide(L)'
;MFWDDEVAAHLTDGPIAPPTMLSVWFRPHHWSPGRTEPAVPLQAHFDLKDELELPEAIISSNTITFHDPVRIGDRVRSRQVLRSVSDPKTTKLGRGRFWVIDVEYLNQDDALLGVESYTAFGYRREAS
;
A
#
# COMPACT_ATOMS: atom_id res chain seq x y z
N MET A 1 1.24 -1.06 -25.79
CA MET A 1 2.15 -0.27 -24.94
C MET A 1 3.00 -1.12 -24.00
N PHE A 2 2.49 -2.16 -23.33
CA PHE A 2 3.31 -2.91 -22.36
C PHE A 2 4.25 -3.97 -22.97
N TRP A 3 4.11 -4.27 -24.27
CA TRP A 3 4.87 -5.31 -24.99
C TRP A 3 5.26 -4.90 -26.42
N ASP A 4 5.02 -3.63 -26.77
CA ASP A 4 5.24 -3.09 -28.10
C ASP A 4 5.84 -1.69 -27.94
N ASP A 5 7.11 -1.55 -28.34
CA ASP A 5 7.91 -0.35 -28.14
C ASP A 5 7.43 0.82 -28.99
N GLU A 6 6.91 0.58 -30.20
CA GLU A 6 6.39 1.65 -31.07
C GLU A 6 5.12 2.25 -30.49
N VAL A 7 4.21 1.38 -30.02
CA VAL A 7 2.99 1.82 -29.33
C VAL A 7 3.34 2.52 -28.00
N ALA A 8 4.34 2.04 -27.27
CA ALA A 8 4.78 2.65 -26.02
C ALA A 8 5.41 4.04 -26.23
N ALA A 9 6.26 4.19 -27.25
CA ALA A 9 6.85 5.45 -27.62
C ALA A 9 5.78 6.49 -28.00
N HIS A 10 4.75 6.06 -28.74
CA HIS A 10 3.68 6.95 -29.17
C HIS A 10 2.75 7.40 -28.03
N LEU A 11 2.45 6.54 -27.05
CA LEU A 11 1.45 6.81 -26.02
C LEU A 11 2.01 7.35 -24.70
N THR A 12 3.24 6.96 -24.32
CA THR A 12 3.80 7.23 -22.99
C THR A 12 5.26 7.65 -23.00
N ASP A 13 5.78 8.04 -24.17
CA ASP A 13 7.19 8.37 -24.38
C ASP A 13 8.14 7.22 -23.99
N GLY A 14 7.68 5.99 -24.23
CA GLY A 14 8.44 4.75 -23.99
C GLY A 14 7.70 3.77 -23.06
N PRO A 15 8.28 2.58 -22.81
CA PRO A 15 7.67 1.54 -22.00
C PRO A 15 7.46 1.96 -20.54
N ILE A 16 6.28 1.66 -20.02
CA ILE A 16 5.94 1.84 -18.60
C ILE A 16 5.49 0.50 -18.00
N ALA A 17 5.65 0.33 -16.70
CA ALA A 17 4.96 -0.75 -16.01
C ALA A 17 3.44 -0.51 -16.02
N PRO A 18 2.60 -1.57 -16.05
CA PRO A 18 1.16 -1.42 -15.87
C PRO A 18 0.86 -0.66 -14.57
N PRO A 19 0.11 0.46 -14.59
CA PRO A 19 -0.07 1.30 -13.40
C PRO A 19 -0.61 0.53 -12.19
N THR A 20 -1.52 -0.42 -12.41
CA THR A 20 -2.11 -1.27 -11.35
C THR A 20 -1.10 -2.21 -10.68
N MET A 21 0.12 -2.35 -11.20
CA MET A 21 1.20 -3.08 -10.56
C MET A 21 1.95 -2.27 -9.49
N LEU A 22 1.64 -0.99 -9.28
CA LEU A 22 2.36 -0.15 -8.32
C LEU A 22 2.45 -0.78 -6.91
N SER A 23 1.38 -1.45 -6.48
CA SER A 23 1.31 -2.19 -5.22
C SER A 23 2.34 -3.33 -5.08
N VAL A 24 3.00 -3.75 -6.16
CA VAL A 24 4.03 -4.80 -6.10
C VAL A 24 5.32 -4.29 -5.45
N TRP A 25 5.65 -3.00 -5.57
CA TRP A 25 6.91 -2.43 -5.06
C TRP A 25 7.00 -2.28 -3.54
N PHE A 26 5.89 -2.40 -2.82
CA PHE A 26 5.90 -2.42 -1.35
C PHE A 26 5.70 -3.82 -0.75
N ARG A 27 5.50 -4.84 -1.59
CA ARG A 27 5.38 -6.22 -1.13
C ARG A 27 6.77 -6.80 -0.90
N PRO A 28 7.11 -7.22 0.33
CA PRO A 28 8.42 -7.78 0.61
C PRO A 28 8.60 -9.13 -0.09
N HIS A 29 9.80 -9.38 -0.61
CA HIS A 29 10.14 -10.69 -1.19
C HIS A 29 10.20 -11.78 -0.12
N HIS A 30 9.70 -12.98 -0.44
CA HIS A 30 9.83 -14.15 0.44
C HIS A 30 11.28 -14.49 0.76
N TRP A 31 12.20 -14.27 -0.18
CA TRP A 31 13.64 -14.42 0.02
C TRP A 31 14.32 -13.07 0.12
N SER A 32 14.98 -12.80 1.26
CA SER A 32 15.78 -11.61 1.48
C SER A 32 16.96 -11.99 2.39
N PRO A 33 18.17 -12.14 1.83
CA PRO A 33 19.35 -12.49 2.61
C PRO A 33 19.58 -11.50 3.76
N GLY A 34 19.86 -12.01 4.96
CA GLY A 34 20.14 -11.19 6.15
C GLY A 34 18.91 -10.65 6.89
N ARG A 35 17.69 -10.94 6.43
CA ARG A 35 16.47 -10.53 7.13
C ARG A 35 16.22 -11.39 8.37
N THR A 36 16.12 -10.74 9.53
CA THR A 36 15.89 -11.38 10.84
C THR A 36 14.42 -11.42 11.26
N GLU A 37 13.58 -10.55 10.69
CA GLU A 37 12.16 -10.42 11.03
C GLU A 37 11.25 -10.57 9.80
N PRO A 38 10.04 -11.14 9.94
CA PRO A 38 9.08 -11.16 8.85
C PRO A 38 8.73 -9.74 8.40
N ALA A 39 8.98 -9.43 7.13
CA ALA A 39 8.48 -8.21 6.53
C ALA A 39 7.07 -8.47 5.99
N VAL A 40 6.14 -7.56 6.30
CA VAL A 40 4.77 -7.57 5.78
C VAL A 40 4.52 -6.30 4.96
N PRO A 41 3.64 -6.33 3.94
CA PRO A 41 3.44 -5.19 3.05
C PRO A 41 2.99 -3.91 3.79
N LEU A 42 1.97 -4.01 4.66
CA LEU A 42 1.43 -2.86 5.41
C LEU A 42 1.86 -2.91 6.88
N GLN A 43 3.15 -2.82 7.17
CA GLN A 43 3.65 -2.83 8.56
C GLN A 43 2.85 -1.90 9.50
N ALA A 44 2.57 -0.66 9.10
CA ALA A 44 1.82 0.29 9.93
C ALA A 44 0.40 -0.20 10.28
N HIS A 45 -0.22 -1.02 9.43
CA HIS A 45 -1.50 -1.65 9.74
C HIS A 45 -1.37 -2.68 10.87
N PHE A 46 -0.31 -3.48 10.87
CA PHE A 46 -0.07 -4.46 11.93
C PHE A 46 0.33 -3.79 13.23
N ASP A 47 1.19 -2.77 13.18
CA ASP A 47 1.58 -1.97 14.35
C ASP A 47 0.34 -1.35 15.02
N LEU A 48 -0.60 -0.83 14.24
CA LEU A 48 -1.86 -0.28 14.76
C LEU A 48 -2.78 -1.34 15.38
N LYS A 49 -2.79 -2.56 14.84
CA LYS A 49 -3.55 -3.66 15.45
C LYS A 49 -2.98 -4.01 16.81
N ASP A 50 -1.66 -4.08 16.93
CA ASP A 50 -0.98 -4.43 18.16
C ASP A 50 -1.12 -3.31 19.21
N GLU A 51 -0.84 -2.06 18.83
CA GLU A 51 -0.93 -0.88 19.72
C GLU A 51 -2.37 -0.62 20.21
N LEU A 52 -3.37 -0.84 19.36
CA LEU A 52 -4.78 -0.64 19.73
C LEU A 52 -5.44 -1.91 20.31
N GLU A 53 -4.69 -3.01 20.40
CA GLU A 53 -5.18 -4.32 20.83
C GLU A 53 -6.42 -4.78 20.03
N LEU A 54 -6.39 -4.61 18.70
CA LEU A 54 -7.46 -4.95 17.76
C LEU A 54 -6.99 -6.12 16.87
N PRO A 55 -7.20 -7.38 17.29
CA PRO A 55 -6.59 -8.55 16.66
C PRO A 55 -7.13 -8.85 15.26
N GLU A 56 -8.35 -8.42 14.96
CA GLU A 56 -8.99 -8.59 13.66
C GLU A 56 -8.97 -7.28 12.89
N ALA A 57 -8.82 -7.35 11.57
CA ALA A 57 -9.00 -6.19 10.72
C ALA A 57 -9.43 -6.56 9.30
N ILE A 58 -10.19 -5.67 8.66
CA ILE A 58 -10.49 -5.73 7.23
C ILE A 58 -10.03 -4.45 6.53
N ILE A 59 -9.69 -4.55 5.25
CA ILE A 59 -9.56 -3.39 4.37
C ILE A 59 -10.94 -3.11 3.79
N SER A 60 -11.58 -2.01 4.21
CA SER A 60 -12.91 -1.64 3.74
C SER A 60 -12.90 -0.88 2.43
N SER A 61 -11.80 -0.17 2.13
CA SER A 61 -11.60 0.49 0.85
C SER A 61 -10.12 0.65 0.53
N ASN A 62 -9.82 0.71 -0.76
CA ASN A 62 -8.52 0.99 -1.33
C ASN A 62 -8.71 1.97 -2.50
N THR A 63 -7.83 2.94 -2.64
CA THR A 63 -7.83 3.89 -3.76
C THR A 63 -6.41 4.13 -4.21
N ILE A 64 -6.14 3.99 -5.50
CA ILE A 64 -4.83 4.27 -6.09
C ILE A 64 -4.93 5.55 -6.92
N THR A 65 -4.06 6.51 -6.65
CA THR A 65 -3.84 7.69 -7.48
C THR A 65 -2.52 7.51 -8.22
N PHE A 66 -2.56 7.49 -9.55
CA PHE A 66 -1.38 7.38 -10.39
C PHE A 66 -0.83 8.77 -10.71
N HIS A 67 0.48 8.95 -10.54
CA HIS A 67 1.20 10.17 -10.89
C HIS A 67 2.12 9.86 -12.08
N ASP A 68 3.44 10.00 -11.93
CA ASP A 68 4.36 9.62 -12.99
C ASP A 68 4.40 8.09 -13.16
N PRO A 69 4.42 7.59 -14.40
CA PRO A 69 4.44 6.15 -14.62
C PRO A 69 5.82 5.58 -14.28
N VAL A 70 5.82 4.40 -13.65
CA VAL A 70 7.06 3.64 -13.40
C VAL A 70 7.66 3.21 -14.73
N ARG A 71 8.92 3.55 -14.98
CA ARG A 71 9.67 3.19 -16.18
C ARG A 71 10.71 2.12 -15.92
N ILE A 72 11.13 1.45 -16.98
CA ILE A 72 12.25 0.50 -16.92
C ILE A 72 13.50 1.24 -16.42
N GLY A 73 14.11 0.71 -15.36
CA GLY A 73 15.28 1.29 -14.71
C GLY A 73 14.97 2.10 -13.45
N ASP A 74 13.71 2.46 -13.19
CA ASP A 74 13.35 3.17 -11.96
C ASP A 74 13.67 2.34 -10.71
N ARG A 75 14.23 3.02 -9.71
CA ARG A 75 14.42 2.46 -8.36
C ARG A 75 13.33 3.02 -7.46
N VAL A 76 12.24 2.26 -7.35
CA VAL A 76 11.08 2.67 -6.58
C VAL A 76 11.29 2.37 -5.10
N ARG A 77 11.07 3.38 -4.26
CA ARG A 77 10.93 3.25 -2.80
C ARG A 77 9.49 3.50 -2.39
N SER A 78 9.03 2.79 -1.36
CA SER A 78 7.73 3.03 -0.74
C SER A 78 7.89 3.53 0.69
N ARG A 79 6.95 4.36 1.15
CA ARG A 79 6.80 4.72 2.57
C ARG A 79 5.34 4.71 2.97
N GLN A 80 5.07 4.38 4.23
CA GLN A 80 3.73 4.37 4.80
C GLN A 80 3.50 5.62 5.64
N VAL A 81 2.37 6.28 5.45
CA VAL A 81 1.97 7.46 6.22
C VAL A 81 0.61 7.22 6.83
N LEU A 82 0.54 7.17 8.16
CA LEU A 82 -0.72 7.14 8.89
C LEU A 82 -1.42 8.50 8.75
N ARG A 83 -2.54 8.54 8.04
CA ARG A 83 -3.30 9.76 7.76
C ARG A 83 -4.32 10.08 8.84
N SER A 84 -4.98 9.06 9.37
CA SER A 84 -6.00 9.26 10.41
C SER A 84 -6.26 7.98 11.19
N VAL A 85 -6.73 8.15 12.42
CA VAL A 85 -7.34 7.10 13.25
C VAL A 85 -8.65 7.68 13.78
N SER A 86 -9.76 6.96 13.60
CA SER A 86 -11.06 7.42 14.06
C SER A 86 -11.25 7.22 15.56
N ASP A 87 -12.24 7.88 16.13
CA ASP A 87 -12.85 7.48 17.41
C ASP A 87 -13.36 6.03 17.36
N PRO A 88 -13.58 5.37 18.53
CA PRO A 88 -14.14 4.04 18.57
C PRO A 88 -15.51 3.99 17.89
N LYS A 89 -15.74 2.95 17.09
CA LYS A 89 -17.01 2.67 16.41
C LYS A 89 -17.41 1.22 16.64
N THR A 90 -18.72 0.99 16.73
CA THR A 90 -19.31 -0.35 16.70
C THR A 90 -19.91 -0.59 15.32
N THR A 91 -19.52 -1.69 14.69
CA THR A 91 -20.09 -2.17 13.43
C THR A 91 -20.67 -3.58 13.64
N LYS A 92 -21.22 -4.18 12.60
CA LYS A 92 -21.66 -5.59 12.65
C LYS A 92 -20.53 -6.60 12.90
N LEU A 93 -19.27 -6.20 12.68
CA LEU A 93 -18.10 -7.06 12.93
C LEU A 93 -17.62 -6.99 14.39
N GLY A 94 -18.00 -5.94 15.11
CA GLY A 94 -17.60 -5.71 16.50
C GLY A 94 -17.23 -4.25 16.77
N ARG A 95 -16.67 -4.01 17.96
CA ARG A 95 -16.19 -2.70 18.41
C ARG A 95 -14.72 -2.51 18.02
N GLY A 96 -14.40 -1.36 17.45
CA GLY A 96 -13.11 -1.12 16.80
C GLY A 96 -12.85 0.33 16.44
N ARG A 97 -11.86 0.57 15.56
CA ARG A 97 -11.51 1.88 15.01
C ARG A 97 -11.21 1.74 13.52
N PHE A 98 -11.47 2.81 12.77
CA PHE A 98 -10.98 2.94 11.41
C PHE A 98 -9.62 3.64 11.42
N TRP A 99 -8.77 3.30 10.48
CA TRP A 99 -7.57 4.08 10.18
C TRP A 99 -7.32 4.13 8.68
N VAL A 100 -6.63 5.19 8.26
CA VAL A 100 -6.24 5.40 6.86
C VAL A 100 -4.72 5.44 6.78
N ILE A 101 -4.14 4.58 5.94
CA ILE A 101 -2.71 4.55 5.65
C ILE A 101 -2.53 4.81 4.17
N ASP A 102 -1.66 5.77 3.85
CA ASP A 102 -1.18 5.96 2.49
C ASP A 102 0.15 5.24 2.32
N VAL A 103 0.28 4.52 1.21
CA VAL A 103 1.56 4.05 0.69
C VAL A 103 1.96 4.98 -0.44
N GLU A 104 3.03 5.74 -0.24
CA GLU A 104 3.57 6.65 -1.25
C GLU A 104 4.75 6.00 -1.96
N TYR A 105 4.78 6.09 -3.29
CA TYR A 105 5.82 5.51 -4.14
C TYR A 105 6.61 6.62 -4.81
N LEU A 106 7.94 6.60 -4.65
CA LEU A 106 8.84 7.58 -5.24
C LEU A 106 9.96 6.88 -6.00
N ASN A 107 10.46 7.49 -7.07
CA ASN A 107 11.67 7.02 -7.75
C ASN A 107 12.95 7.56 -7.09
N GLN A 108 14.10 7.30 -7.72
CA GLN A 108 15.41 7.76 -7.27
C GLN A 108 15.59 9.29 -7.25
N ASP A 109 14.75 10.02 -7.98
CA ASP A 109 14.79 11.48 -8.12
C ASP A 109 13.71 12.16 -7.25
N ASP A 110 13.11 11.41 -6.32
CA ASP A 110 11.99 11.83 -5.47
C ASP A 110 10.72 12.27 -6.24
N ALA A 111 10.60 11.88 -7.52
CA ALA A 111 9.36 12.04 -8.26
C ALA A 111 8.30 11.09 -7.72
N LEU A 112 7.08 11.61 -7.49
CA LEU A 112 5.95 10.83 -6.99
C LEU A 112 5.37 9.99 -8.13
N LEU A 113 5.36 8.67 -7.95
CA LEU A 113 4.87 7.71 -8.93
C LEU A 113 3.39 7.34 -8.68
N GLY A 114 2.99 7.35 -7.42
CA GLY A 114 1.62 7.10 -7.03
C GLY A 114 1.42 7.14 -5.53
N VAL A 115 0.16 7.17 -5.12
CA VAL A 115 -0.26 7.02 -3.74
C VAL A 115 -1.37 5.98 -3.70
N GLU A 116 -1.21 4.99 -2.82
CA GLU A 116 -2.24 3.99 -2.56
C GLU A 116 -2.78 4.17 -1.14
N SER A 117 -4.04 4.60 -1.03
CA SER A 117 -4.70 4.87 0.25
C SER A 117 -5.58 3.70 0.67
N TYR A 118 -5.33 3.16 1.85
CA TYR A 118 -6.03 2.03 2.43
C TYR A 118 -6.83 2.49 3.65
N THR A 119 -8.14 2.24 3.65
CA THR A 119 -8.95 2.35 4.87
C THR A 119 -9.14 0.98 5.46
N ALA A 120 -8.65 0.80 6.69
CA ALA A 120 -8.86 -0.41 7.46
C ALA A 120 -9.87 -0.18 8.59
N PHE A 121 -10.56 -1.25 8.99
CA PHE A 121 -11.32 -1.32 10.24
C PHE A 121 -10.75 -2.44 11.09
N GLY A 122 -10.04 -2.09 12.16
CA GLY A 122 -9.62 -3.04 13.18
C GLY A 122 -10.71 -3.19 14.25
N TYR A 123 -10.94 -4.40 14.74
CA TYR A 123 -12.01 -4.68 15.69
C TYR A 123 -11.71 -5.88 16.60
N ARG A 124 -12.50 -6.00 17.67
CA ARG A 124 -12.66 -7.23 18.45
C ARG A 124 -14.03 -7.81 18.15
N ARG A 125 -14.09 -9.10 17.84
CA ARG A 125 -15.38 -9.81 17.75
C ARG A 125 -16.02 -9.86 19.13
N GLU A 126 -17.31 -9.64 19.19
CA GLU A 126 -18.07 -9.96 20.41
C GLU A 126 -18.15 -11.48 20.54
N ALA A 127 -17.93 -12.00 21.75
CA ALA A 127 -18.03 -13.44 22.00
C ALA A 127 -19.46 -13.89 21.64
N SER A 128 -19.55 -14.88 20.75
CA SER A 128 -20.81 -15.55 20.40
C SER A 128 -21.24 -16.51 21.50
#